data_AF-A0A7W6DPX0-F1
#
_entry.id   AF-A0A7W6DPX0-F1
#
_cell.length_a   1.000
_cell.length_b   1.000
_cell.length_c   1.000
_cell.angle_alpha   90.00
_cell.angle_beta   90.00
_cell.angle_gamma   90.00
#
_symmetry.space_group_name_H-M   'P 1'
#
loop_
_entity.id
_entity.type
_entity.pdbx_description
1 polymer ?
#
loop_
_entity_poly.entity_id
_entity_poly.type
_entity_poly.pdbx_seq_one_letter_code
_entity_poly.pdbx_strand_id
1 'polypeptide(L)'
;MSHPKTAAAHWTAEFPQLRAPDPRLEILRYELMYAEEGHSLTRLRTQLEKALNRPIEIALPGDESRSFDERWMMAVFDALKTLDLRWYQFLLRSRMEAGDAARVHFALTQAQVWLEARL
;
A
#
# COMPACT_ATOMS: atom_id res chain seq x y z
N MET A 1 -34.55 13.71 16.37
CA MET A 1 -34.44 13.32 14.94
C MET A 1 -33.07 12.70 14.74
N SER A 2 -33.01 11.37 14.58
CA SER A 2 -31.77 10.64 14.37
C SER A 2 -31.39 10.72 12.90
N HIS A 3 -30.23 11.31 12.59
CA HIS A 3 -29.59 11.12 11.29
C HIS A 3 -29.19 9.63 11.16
N PRO A 4 -29.38 8.99 9.99
CA PRO A 4 -28.80 7.67 9.78
C PRO A 4 -27.29 7.81 9.86
N LYS A 5 -26.67 7.25 10.90
CA LYS A 5 -25.23 7.00 10.92
C LYS A 5 -24.94 6.21 9.65
N THR A 6 -24.21 6.81 8.71
CA THR A 6 -23.71 6.09 7.53
C THR A 6 -22.98 4.84 8.01
N ALA A 7 -23.06 3.75 7.25
CA ALA A 7 -22.34 2.51 7.58
C ALA A 7 -20.85 2.79 7.88
N ALA A 8 -20.26 3.77 7.18
CA ALA A 8 -18.94 4.30 7.47
C ALA A 8 -18.77 4.81 8.92
N ALA A 9 -19.67 5.66 9.42
CA ALA A 9 -19.63 6.19 10.78
C ALA A 9 -19.81 5.11 11.86
N HIS A 10 -20.57 4.05 11.57
CA HIS A 10 -20.71 2.88 12.44
C HIS A 10 -19.38 2.10 12.51
N TRP A 11 -18.77 1.76 11.38
CA TRP A 11 -17.50 1.02 11.34
C TRP A 11 -16.31 1.79 11.92
N THR A 12 -16.27 3.11 11.73
CA THR A 12 -15.22 3.98 12.29
C THR A 12 -15.37 4.23 13.81
N ALA A 13 -16.54 3.95 14.41
CA ALA A 13 -16.73 3.97 15.85
C ALA A 13 -16.32 2.65 16.50
N GLU A 14 -16.60 1.52 15.84
CA GLU A 14 -16.29 0.17 16.32
C GLU A 14 -14.80 -0.20 16.15
N PHE A 15 -14.08 0.45 15.22
CA PHE A 15 -12.68 0.18 14.93
C PHE A 15 -11.83 1.47 14.93
N PRO A 16 -11.37 1.96 16.10
CA PRO A 16 -10.58 3.19 16.23
C PRO A 16 -9.28 3.18 15.42
N GLN A 17 -8.72 2.01 15.12
CA GLN A 17 -7.56 1.81 14.24
C GLN A 17 -7.81 2.31 12.80
N LEU A 18 -9.07 2.49 12.39
CA LEU A 18 -9.41 3.12 11.11
C LEU A 18 -9.21 4.65 11.12
N ARG A 19 -9.03 5.28 12.29
CA ARG A 19 -8.74 6.73 12.44
C ARG A 19 -7.26 7.04 12.67
N ALA A 20 -6.48 6.07 13.13
CA ALA A 20 -5.06 6.29 13.35
C ALA A 20 -4.37 6.48 11.98
N PRO A 21 -3.53 7.51 11.81
CA PRO A 21 -2.60 7.55 10.68
C PRO A 21 -1.84 6.22 10.70
N ASP A 22 -1.86 5.46 9.61
CA ASP A 22 -1.01 4.27 9.52
C ASP A 22 0.42 4.79 9.32
N PRO A 23 1.31 4.70 10.33
CA PRO A 23 2.64 5.31 10.23
C PRO A 23 3.43 4.76 9.05
N ARG A 24 3.13 3.52 8.66
CA ARG A 24 3.74 2.86 7.50
C ARG A 24 3.30 3.51 6.19
N LEU A 25 2.02 3.85 6.09
CA LEU A 25 1.48 4.54 4.92
C LEU A 25 2.04 5.96 4.83
N GLU A 26 2.18 6.66 5.95
CA GLU A 26 2.76 8.01 5.96
C GLU A 26 4.25 8.00 5.56
N ILE A 27 5.04 7.05 6.07
CA ILE A 27 6.43 6.85 5.62
C ILE A 27 6.44 6.54 4.11
N LEU A 28 5.57 5.64 3.65
CA LEU A 28 5.50 5.28 2.24
C LEU A 28 5.18 6.49 1.35
N ARG A 29 4.21 7.33 1.74
CA ARG A 29 3.86 8.56 1.02
C ARG A 29 5.04 9.53 0.96
N TYR A 30 5.69 9.75 2.09
CA TYR A 30 6.83 10.67 2.18
C TYR A 30 7.96 10.21 1.25
N GLU A 31 8.31 8.93 1.31
CA GLU A 31 9.40 8.37 0.53
C GLU A 31 9.09 8.30 -0.97
N LEU A 32 7.86 7.93 -1.35
CA LEU A 32 7.48 7.93 -2.77
C LEU A 32 7.41 9.33 -3.38
N MET A 33 7.32 10.37 -2.55
CA MET A 33 7.31 11.77 -2.97
C MET A 33 8.72 12.39 -2.99
N TYR A 34 9.55 12.07 -1.99
CA TYR A 34 10.80 12.79 -1.72
C TYR A 34 12.07 11.95 -1.78
N ALA A 35 11.98 10.62 -1.93
CA ALA A 35 13.19 9.79 -1.97
C ALA A 35 14.01 10.04 -3.24
N GLU A 36 15.34 9.96 -3.07
CA GLU A 36 16.29 10.10 -4.15
C GLU A 36 16.16 8.97 -5.20
N GLU A 37 16.70 9.22 -6.40
CA GLU A 37 16.80 8.19 -7.42
C GLU A 37 17.59 6.97 -6.90
N GLY A 38 17.08 5.77 -7.20
CA GLY A 38 17.69 4.51 -6.75
C GLY A 38 17.18 3.98 -5.41
N HIS A 39 16.34 4.73 -4.69
CA HIS A 39 15.68 4.24 -3.48
C HIS A 39 14.80 3.01 -3.73
N SER A 40 14.73 2.07 -2.77
CA SER A 40 13.98 0.81 -2.92
C SER A 40 12.50 1.05 -3.22
N LEU A 41 11.89 2.04 -2.58
CA LEU A 41 10.50 2.43 -2.82
C LEU A 41 10.30 3.09 -4.20
N THR A 42 11.24 3.91 -4.66
CA THR A 42 11.21 4.50 -6.02
C THR A 42 11.36 3.44 -7.10
N ARG A 43 12.22 2.43 -6.87
CA ARG A 43 12.35 1.25 -7.73
C ARG A 43 11.07 0.42 -7.75
N LEU A 44 10.47 0.18 -6.58
CA LEU A 44 9.19 -0.51 -6.47
C LEU A 44 8.12 0.24 -7.27
N ARG A 45 7.95 1.55 -7.06
CA ARG A 45 7.00 2.38 -7.80
C ARG A 45 7.18 2.23 -9.31
N THR A 46 8.40 2.40 -9.81
CA THR A 46 8.69 2.25 -11.24
C THR A 46 8.28 0.87 -11.78
N GLN A 47 8.53 -0.21 -11.01
CA GLN A 47 8.15 -1.55 -11.44
C GLN A 47 6.64 -1.78 -11.38
N LEU A 48 5.96 -1.25 -10.37
CA LEU A 48 4.51 -1.31 -10.24
C LEU A 48 3.82 -0.55 -11.37
N GLU A 49 4.27 0.66 -11.69
CA GLU A 49 3.71 1.47 -12.77
C GLU A 49 3.86 0.79 -14.14
N LYS A 50 5.02 0.13 -14.37
CA LYS A 50 5.23 -0.70 -15.56
C LYS A 50 4.30 -1.92 -15.60
N ALA A 51 4.16 -2.64 -14.49
CA ALA A 51 3.30 -3.82 -14.38
C ALA A 51 1.81 -3.49 -14.53
N LEU A 52 1.38 -2.33 -14.02
CA LEU A 52 0.00 -1.85 -14.10
C LEU A 52 -0.29 -1.10 -15.41
N ASN A 53 0.75 -0.77 -16.19
CA ASN A 53 0.69 0.07 -17.38
C ASN A 53 0.00 1.43 -17.13
N ARG A 54 0.21 2.01 -15.94
CA ARG A 54 -0.28 3.34 -15.54
C ARG A 54 0.48 3.85 -14.31
N PRO A 55 0.48 5.17 -14.04
CA PRO A 55 0.97 5.71 -12.78
C PRO A 55 0.21 5.14 -11.59
N ILE A 56 0.91 4.93 -10.46
CA ILE A 56 0.26 4.59 -9.20
C ILE A 56 -0.25 5.86 -8.52
N GLU A 57 -1.45 5.79 -7.96
CA GLU A 57 -2.07 6.91 -7.27
C GLU A 57 -1.64 6.91 -5.80
N ILE A 58 -0.79 7.86 -5.41
CA ILE A 58 -0.36 8.06 -4.02
C ILE A 58 -0.77 9.46 -3.61
N ALA A 59 -1.45 9.58 -2.47
CA ALA A 59 -1.84 10.88 -1.92
C ALA A 59 -0.64 11.60 -1.32
N LEU A 60 -0.78 12.91 -1.10
CA LEU A 60 0.25 13.68 -0.41
C LEU A 60 0.40 13.19 1.04
N PRO A 61 1.61 13.26 1.63
CA PRO A 61 1.79 13.03 3.06
C PRO A 61 0.85 13.93 3.89
N GLY A 62 0.21 13.36 4.92
CA GLY A 62 -0.80 14.06 5.73
C GLY A 62 -2.20 14.13 5.12
N ASP A 63 -2.44 13.64 3.90
CA ASP A 63 -3.79 13.54 3.32
C ASP A 63 -4.62 12.46 4.04
N GLU A 64 -5.81 12.80 4.51
CA GLU A 64 -6.70 11.87 5.21
C GLU A 64 -7.34 10.83 4.28
N SER A 65 -7.40 11.11 2.98
CA SER A 65 -7.92 10.19 1.98
C SER A 65 -6.94 9.04 1.73
N ARG A 66 -7.44 7.89 1.28
CA ARG A 66 -6.59 6.78 0.80
C ARG A 66 -7.04 6.35 -0.58
N SER A 67 -6.12 6.34 -1.54
CA SER A 67 -6.38 5.85 -2.89
C SER A 67 -6.62 4.34 -2.88
N PHE A 68 -7.15 3.80 -3.98
CA PHE A 68 -7.25 2.36 -4.15
C PHE A 68 -5.86 1.69 -4.19
N ASP A 69 -4.87 2.36 -4.79
CA ASP A 69 -3.50 1.85 -4.89
C ASP A 69 -2.82 1.78 -3.52
N GLU A 70 -3.00 2.78 -2.67
CA GLU A 70 -2.46 2.78 -1.31
C GLU A 70 -3.04 1.65 -0.49
N ARG A 71 -4.37 1.45 -0.53
CA ARG A 71 -5.03 0.35 0.19
C ARG A 71 -4.52 -1.00 -0.29
N TRP A 72 -4.38 -1.17 -1.60
CA TRP A 72 -3.86 -2.40 -2.19
C TRP A 72 -2.40 -2.64 -1.80
N MET A 73 -1.53 -1.63 -1.88
CA MET A 73 -0.12 -1.75 -1.50
C MET A 73 0.03 -2.11 -0.02
N MET A 74 -0.73 -1.46 0.88
CA MET A 74 -0.71 -1.80 2.30
C MET A 74 -1.16 -3.25 2.54
N ALA A 75 -2.21 -3.71 1.85
CA ALA A 75 -2.64 -5.10 1.94
C ALA A 75 -1.57 -6.09 1.44
N VAL A 76 -0.84 -5.75 0.38
CA VAL A 76 0.28 -6.57 -0.14
C VAL A 76 1.42 -6.65 0.87
N PHE A 77 1.79 -5.52 1.48
CA PHE A 77 2.81 -5.49 2.53
C PHE A 77 2.39 -6.26 3.78
N ASP A 78 1.12 -6.16 4.19
CA ASP A 78 0.59 -6.96 5.29
C ASP A 78 0.66 -8.47 5.00
N ALA A 79 0.26 -8.89 3.79
CA ALA A 79 0.34 -10.29 3.38
C ALA A 79 1.79 -10.81 3.36
N LEU A 80 2.75 -9.98 2.92
CA LEU A 80 4.17 -10.30 2.97
C LEU A 80 4.67 -10.43 4.42
N LYS A 81 4.32 -9.48 5.28
CA LYS A 81 4.72 -9.47 6.70
C LYS A 81 4.23 -10.70 7.44
N THR A 82 2.98 -11.12 7.20
CA THR A 82 2.39 -12.29 7.85
C THR A 82 2.72 -13.61 7.14
N LEU A 83 3.53 -13.57 6.09
CA LEU A 83 3.87 -14.72 5.24
C LEU A 83 2.64 -15.44 4.67
N ASP A 84 1.54 -14.70 4.45
CA ASP A 84 0.33 -15.24 3.82
C ASP A 84 0.49 -15.26 2.30
N LEU A 85 1.12 -16.34 1.81
CA LEU A 85 1.43 -16.50 0.39
C LEU A 85 0.16 -16.56 -0.48
N ARG A 86 -0.95 -17.11 0.04
CA ARG A 86 -2.20 -17.22 -0.74
C ARG A 86 -2.80 -15.85 -0.96
N TRP A 87 -2.88 -15.06 0.12
CA TRP A 87 -3.42 -13.71 0.05
C TRP A 87 -2.51 -12.79 -0.76
N TYR A 88 -1.20 -12.90 -0.59
CA TYR A 88 -0.21 -12.17 -1.38
C TYR A 88 -0.36 -12.45 -2.89
N GLN A 89 -0.44 -13.73 -3.28
CA GLN A 89 -0.62 -14.11 -4.69
C GLN A 89 -1.95 -13.61 -5.25
N PHE A 90 -3.04 -13.74 -4.48
CA PHE A 90 -4.35 -13.22 -4.86
C PHE A 90 -4.31 -11.72 -5.11
N LEU A 91 -3.74 -10.94 -4.18
CA LEU A 91 -3.65 -9.48 -4.30
C LEU A 91 -2.86 -9.04 -5.53
N LEU A 92 -1.72 -9.68 -5.84
CA LEU A 92 -0.97 -9.37 -7.05
C LEU A 92 -1.77 -9.73 -8.31
N ARG A 93 -2.28 -10.96 -8.38
CA ARG A 93 -2.99 -11.46 -9.56
C ARG A 93 -4.32 -10.73 -9.82
N SER A 94 -4.88 -10.08 -8.80
CA SER A 94 -6.07 -9.22 -8.96
C SER A 94 -5.83 -7.97 -9.82
N ARG A 95 -4.56 -7.59 -10.04
CA ARG A 95 -4.20 -6.36 -10.76
C ARG A 95 -3.21 -6.52 -11.89
N MET A 96 -2.48 -7.62 -11.94
CA MET A 96 -1.43 -7.83 -12.94
C MET A 96 -1.28 -9.30 -13.32
N GLU A 97 -0.64 -9.51 -14.47
CA GLU A 97 -0.39 -10.85 -14.97
C GLU A 97 0.66 -11.61 -14.14
N ALA A 98 0.70 -12.94 -14.27
CA ALA A 98 1.58 -13.78 -13.44
C ALA A 98 3.05 -13.42 -13.66
N GLY A 99 3.41 -13.13 -14.91
CA GLY A 99 4.75 -12.66 -15.26
C GLY A 99 5.10 -11.33 -14.60
N ASP A 100 4.16 -10.39 -14.54
CA ASP A 100 4.37 -9.10 -13.87
C ASP A 100 4.43 -9.25 -12.35
N ALA A 101 3.55 -10.06 -11.77
CA ALA A 101 3.57 -10.38 -10.35
C ALA A 101 4.93 -10.97 -9.91
N ALA A 102 5.50 -11.87 -10.72
CA ALA A 102 6.83 -12.41 -10.48
C ALA A 102 7.94 -11.34 -10.61
N ARG A 103 7.83 -10.44 -11.60
CA ARG A 103 8.80 -9.35 -11.80
C ARG A 103 8.85 -8.37 -10.63
N VAL A 104 7.69 -8.01 -10.07
CA VAL A 104 7.61 -7.03 -8.98
C VAL A 104 7.94 -7.62 -7.60
N HIS A 105 7.90 -8.96 -7.45
CA HIS A 105 8.09 -9.63 -6.16
C HIS A 105 9.40 -9.23 -5.47
N PHE A 106 10.52 -9.19 -6.21
CA PHE A 106 11.81 -8.85 -5.61
C PHE A 106 11.83 -7.41 -5.07
N ALA A 107 11.30 -6.44 -5.81
CA ALA A 107 11.23 -5.06 -5.35
C ALA A 107 10.26 -4.90 -4.16
N LEU A 108 9.16 -5.65 -4.13
CA LEU A 108 8.24 -5.67 -3.00
C LEU A 108 8.94 -6.18 -1.73
N THR A 109 9.70 -7.27 -1.82
CA THR A 109 10.46 -7.81 -0.68
C THR A 109 11.51 -6.81 -0.19
N GLN A 110 12.25 -6.14 -1.08
CA GLN A 110 13.23 -5.12 -0.69
C GLN A 110 12.57 -3.91 -0.02
N ALA A 111 11.44 -3.44 -0.56
CA ALA A 111 10.66 -2.37 0.03
C ALA A 111 10.12 -2.75 1.41
N GLN A 112 9.61 -3.98 1.58
CA GLN A 112 9.13 -4.48 2.86
C GLN A 112 10.23 -4.46 3.93
N VAL A 113 11.39 -5.04 3.61
CA VAL A 113 12.54 -5.05 4.54
C VAL A 113 12.96 -3.65 4.93
N TRP A 114 13.00 -2.73 3.96
CA TRP A 114 13.34 -1.33 4.21
C TRP A 114 12.33 -0.63 5.11
N LEU A 115 11.03 -0.88 4.89
CA LEU A 115 9.92 -0.29 5.63
C LEU A 115 9.89 -0.79 7.07
N GLU A 116 10.09 -2.09 7.28
CA GLU A 116 10.17 -2.71 8.60
C GLU A 116 11.34 -2.21 9.43
N ALA A 117 12.48 -1.86 8.81
CA ALA A 117 13.63 -1.32 9.52
C ALA A 117 13.41 0.10 10.10
N ARG A 118 12.27 0.74 9.82
CA ARG A 118 11.96 2.14 10.17
C ARG A 118 10.68 2.31 11.00
N LEU A 119 10.09 1.20 11.43
CA LEU A 119 8.87 1.12 12.25
C LEU A 119 9.19 0.56 13.63
#